data_AF-A0AA49Q1X5-F1
#
_entry.id   AF-A0AA49Q1X5-F1
#
_cell.length_a   1.000
_cell.length_b   1.000
_cell.length_c   1.000
_cell.angle_alpha   90.00
_cell.angle_beta   90.00
_cell.angle_gamma   90.00
#
_symmetry.space_group_name_H-M   'P 1'
#
loop_
_entity.id
_entity.type
_entity.pdbx_description
1 polymer ?
#
loop_
_entity_poly.entity_id
_entity_poly.type
_entity_poly.pdbx_seq_one_letter_code
_entity_poly.pdbx_strand_id
1 'polypeptide(L)'
;MGKRIKKSGHVYFISFDNLIAFFVIAGFLTVVITQVLMLNDNIRVFLNSTEKIEGININTYLSKDGTLKLELVNMEKAPNAYVLINSDPKYSFKNKSVDISIKQGELIEIDGTKYKQTMYIKVVDSSDNVIEPQRTAVIKVDGGIEVVGRVRLK
;
A
#
# COMPACT_ATOMS: atom_id res chain seq x y z
N MET A 1 -62.50 -31.69 35.93
CA MET A 1 -61.75 -32.21 34.74
C MET A 1 -60.64 -31.22 34.40
N GLY A 2 -59.45 -31.35 35.02
CA GLY A 2 -58.33 -30.42 34.81
C GLY A 2 -57.25 -31.04 33.93
N LYS A 3 -57.16 -30.62 32.67
CA LYS A 3 -56.12 -31.09 31.73
C LYS A 3 -54.76 -30.51 32.14
N ARG A 4 -53.85 -31.35 32.64
CA ARG A 4 -52.45 -30.98 32.88
C ARG A 4 -51.72 -30.86 31.55
N ILE A 5 -51.32 -29.63 31.20
CA ILE A 5 -50.48 -29.35 30.03
C ILE A 5 -49.03 -29.66 30.41
N LYS A 6 -48.43 -30.65 29.73
CA LYS A 6 -47.05 -31.07 29.92
C LYS A 6 -46.15 -30.05 29.18
N LYS A 7 -45.47 -29.17 29.93
CA LYS A 7 -44.54 -28.19 29.36
C LYS A 7 -43.23 -28.91 29.02
N SER A 8 -43.02 -29.20 27.73
CA SER A 8 -41.74 -29.69 27.22
C SER A 8 -40.79 -28.51 27.06
N GLY A 9 -39.83 -28.39 27.97
CA GLY A 9 -38.69 -27.49 27.81
C GLY A 9 -37.49 -28.33 27.41
N HIS A 10 -37.18 -28.40 26.12
CA HIS A 10 -35.86 -28.88 25.68
C HIS A 10 -34.84 -27.80 26.04
N VAL A 11 -34.25 -27.93 27.22
CA VAL A 11 -33.06 -27.14 27.59
C VAL A 11 -31.87 -27.88 27.00
N TYR A 12 -31.29 -27.33 25.94
CA TYR A 12 -30.02 -27.80 25.40
C TYR A 12 -28.93 -27.51 26.44
N PHE A 13 -28.62 -28.49 27.29
CA PHE A 13 -27.38 -28.48 28.05
C PHE A 13 -26.24 -28.70 27.06
N ILE A 14 -25.63 -27.61 26.60
CA ILE A 14 -24.37 -27.71 25.86
C ILE A 14 -23.35 -28.28 26.84
N SER A 15 -22.92 -29.52 26.61
CA SER A 15 -21.85 -30.14 27.39
C SER A 15 -20.60 -29.26 27.30
N PHE A 16 -20.01 -28.92 28.45
CA PHE A 16 -18.84 -28.04 28.54
C PHE A 16 -17.68 -28.51 27.63
N ASP A 17 -17.52 -29.83 27.49
CA ASP A 17 -16.49 -30.45 26.64
C ASP A 17 -16.70 -30.15 25.14
N ASN A 18 -17.96 -30.17 24.68
CA ASN A 18 -18.30 -29.85 23.28
C ASN A 18 -18.07 -28.37 22.98
N LEU A 19 -18.27 -27.50 23.97
CA LEU A 19 -17.99 -26.07 23.86
C LEU A 19 -16.49 -25.82 23.70
N ILE A 20 -15.66 -26.47 24.53
CA ILE A 20 -14.19 -26.36 24.43
C ILE A 20 -13.71 -26.88 23.07
N ALA A 21 -14.18 -28.07 22.66
CA ALA A 21 -13.80 -28.66 21.38
C ALA A 21 -14.16 -27.73 20.21
N PHE A 22 -15.34 -27.09 20.24
CA PHE A 22 -15.75 -26.12 19.23
C PHE A 22 -14.80 -24.92 19.16
N PHE A 23 -14.41 -24.34 20.30
CA PHE A 23 -13.48 -23.20 20.33
C PHE A 23 -12.08 -23.58 19.82
N VAL A 24 -11.58 -24.76 20.17
CA VAL A 24 -10.27 -25.24 19.70
C VAL A 24 -10.29 -25.42 18.17
N ILE A 25 -11.33 -26.06 17.64
CA ILE A 25 -11.48 -26.27 16.20
C ILE A 25 -11.65 -24.94 15.48
N ALA A 26 -12.49 -24.04 15.99
CA ALA A 26 -12.71 -22.71 15.41
C ALA A 26 -11.44 -21.86 15.40
N GLY A 27 -10.63 -21.92 16.45
CA GLY A 27 -9.33 -21.24 16.52
C GLY A 27 -8.37 -21.77 15.46
N PHE A 28 -8.27 -23.09 15.33
CA PHE A 28 -7.43 -23.71 14.29
C PHE A 28 -7.87 -23.33 12.88
N LEU A 29 -9.18 -23.33 12.64
CA LEU A 29 -9.79 -22.91 11.37
C LEU A 29 -9.47 -21.45 11.04
N THR A 30 -9.50 -20.58 12.06
CA THR A 30 -9.14 -19.16 11.89
C THR A 30 -7.70 -19.00 11.43
N VAL A 31 -6.76 -19.74 12.04
CA VAL A 31 -5.33 -19.70 11.65
C VAL A 31 -5.13 -20.22 10.23
N VAL A 32 -5.84 -21.25 9.82
CA VAL A 32 -5.73 -21.77 8.44
C VAL A 32 -6.28 -20.75 7.44
N ILE A 33 -7.41 -20.12 7.75
CA ILE A 33 -8.00 -19.08 6.90
C ILE A 33 -7.04 -17.89 6.75
N THR A 34 -6.41 -17.42 7.82
CA THR A 34 -5.46 -16.30 7.74
C THR A 34 -4.26 -16.64 6.86
N GLN A 35 -3.73 -17.86 6.94
CA GLN A 35 -2.66 -18.31 6.06
C GLN A 35 -3.06 -18.28 4.58
N VAL A 36 -4.27 -18.74 4.25
CA VAL A 36 -4.80 -18.72 2.87
C VAL A 36 -4.98 -17.29 2.37
N LEU A 37 -5.50 -16.40 3.21
CA LEU A 37 -5.66 -14.98 2.87
C LEU A 37 -4.30 -14.30 2.64
N MET A 38 -3.27 -14.63 3.45
CA MET A 38 -1.92 -14.07 3.33
C MET A 38 -1.14 -14.54 2.08
N LEU A 39 -1.53 -15.66 1.46
CA LEU A 39 -0.95 -16.12 0.18
C LEU A 39 -1.34 -15.22 -1.00
N ASN A 40 -2.44 -14.48 -0.90
CA ASN A 40 -2.84 -13.52 -1.92
C ASN A 40 -2.20 -12.16 -1.65
N ASP A 41 -1.30 -11.73 -2.53
CA ASP A 41 -0.57 -10.47 -2.42
C ASP A 41 -1.50 -9.25 -2.20
N ASN A 42 -2.70 -9.25 -2.81
CA ASN A 42 -3.66 -8.16 -2.68
C ASN A 42 -4.27 -8.05 -1.26
N ILE A 43 -4.53 -9.19 -0.62
CA ILE A 43 -5.14 -9.24 0.72
C ILE A 43 -4.08 -8.98 1.78
N ARG A 44 -2.83 -9.42 1.55
CA ARG A 44 -1.68 -9.10 2.40
C ARG A 44 -1.49 -7.60 2.56
N VAL A 45 -1.62 -6.82 1.48
CA VAL A 45 -1.50 -5.35 1.52
C VAL A 45 -2.62 -4.69 2.34
N PHE A 46 -3.85 -5.18 2.21
CA PHE A 46 -4.98 -4.65 2.98
C PHE A 46 -4.88 -4.97 4.48
N LEU A 47 -4.46 -6.19 4.86
CA LEU A 47 -4.29 -6.59 6.25
C LEU A 47 -3.05 -5.98 6.91
N ASN A 48 -1.99 -5.71 6.14
CA ASN A 48 -0.76 -5.06 6.62
C ASN A 48 -0.86 -3.52 6.65
N SER A 49 -2.07 -2.97 6.53
CA SER A 49 -2.35 -1.53 6.73
C SER A 49 -2.16 -1.07 8.19
N THR A 50 -1.58 -1.90 9.06
CA THR A 50 -1.02 -1.53 10.36
C THR A 50 0.09 -0.48 10.28
N GLU A 51 0.70 -0.26 9.11
CA GLU A 51 1.55 0.93 8.86
C GLU A 51 0.81 2.26 9.09
N LYS A 52 -0.53 2.26 9.13
CA LYS A 52 -1.36 3.45 9.36
C LYS A 52 -1.68 3.71 10.84
N ILE A 53 -1.31 2.81 11.76
CA ILE A 53 -1.57 2.96 13.21
C ILE A 53 -0.27 3.25 13.99
N GLU A 54 0.90 3.02 13.40
CA GLU A 54 2.18 3.44 13.96
C GLU A 54 2.38 4.96 13.79
N GLY A 55 1.77 5.73 14.69
CA GLY A 55 2.13 7.11 14.96
C GLY A 55 1.98 8.04 13.77
N ILE A 56 0.76 8.47 13.47
CA ILE A 56 0.57 9.65 12.63
C ILE A 56 1.23 10.83 13.35
N ASN A 57 2.46 11.16 12.96
CA ASN A 57 3.16 12.33 13.43
C ASN A 57 2.30 13.53 13.00
N ILE A 58 1.72 14.25 13.96
CA ILE A 58 0.82 15.38 13.69
C ILE A 58 1.50 16.48 12.84
N ASN A 59 2.84 16.48 12.80
CA ASN A 59 3.63 17.32 11.90
C ASN A 59 3.46 16.96 10.41
N THR A 60 3.12 15.72 10.06
CA THR A 60 2.91 15.27 8.67
C THR A 60 1.76 16.04 7.99
N TYR A 61 0.78 16.53 8.75
CA TYR A 61 -0.30 17.37 8.23
C TYR A 61 0.03 18.86 8.20
N LEU A 62 1.11 19.28 8.85
CA LEU A 62 1.55 20.68 8.92
C LEU A 62 2.74 20.98 8.00
N SER A 63 3.47 19.95 7.58
CA SER A 63 4.51 20.06 6.56
C SER A 63 3.92 20.54 5.25
N LYS A 64 4.48 21.63 4.70
CA LYS A 64 4.13 22.10 3.35
C LYS A 64 4.46 21.01 2.32
N ASP A 65 3.60 20.86 1.34
CA ASP A 65 3.85 19.99 0.17
C ASP A 65 5.20 20.34 -0.47
N GLY A 66 5.89 19.32 -0.97
CA GLY A 66 7.11 19.46 -1.76
C GLY A 66 6.81 19.31 -3.26
N THR A 67 7.73 19.77 -4.10
CA THR A 67 7.69 19.51 -5.54
C THR A 67 8.97 18.85 -6.00
N LEU A 68 8.86 17.96 -6.98
CA LEU A 68 9.98 17.34 -7.67
C LEU A 68 9.81 17.46 -9.17
N LYS A 69 10.92 17.66 -9.86
CA LYS A 69 10.99 17.54 -11.31
C LYS A 69 11.78 16.29 -11.67
N LEU A 70 11.10 15.37 -12.35
CA LEU A 70 11.68 14.13 -12.86
C LEU A 70 11.93 14.27 -14.37
N GLU A 71 13.08 13.84 -14.85
CA GLU A 71 13.46 13.93 -16.26
C GLU A 71 13.95 12.59 -16.81
N LEU A 72 13.49 12.25 -18.01
CA LEU A 72 14.00 11.12 -18.80
C LEU A 72 15.38 11.46 -19.36
N VAL A 73 16.36 10.63 -19.03
CA VAL A 73 17.76 10.82 -19.47
C VAL A 73 17.97 10.29 -20.88
N ASN A 74 17.39 9.13 -21.20
CA ASN A 74 17.65 8.41 -22.45
C ASN A 74 16.48 8.44 -23.45
N MET A 75 15.45 9.24 -23.19
CA MET A 75 14.25 9.35 -24.02
C MET A 75 13.69 10.77 -23.99
N GLU A 76 13.06 11.20 -25.09
CA GLU A 76 12.41 12.52 -25.17
C GLU A 76 10.97 12.51 -24.63
N LYS A 77 10.33 11.35 -24.56
CA LYS A 77 8.99 11.16 -23.99
C LYS A 77 8.72 9.67 -23.73
N ALA A 78 7.92 9.39 -22.71
CA ALA A 78 7.36 8.07 -22.42
C ALA A 78 5.90 8.21 -21.90
N PRO A 79 4.92 8.50 -22.78
CA PRO A 79 3.55 8.84 -22.34
C PRO A 79 2.81 7.74 -21.57
N ASN A 80 3.21 6.47 -21.78
CA ASN A 80 2.65 5.30 -21.09
C ASN A 80 3.47 4.88 -19.87
N ALA A 81 4.48 5.67 -19.48
CA ALA A 81 5.24 5.47 -18.26
C ALA A 81 4.66 6.42 -17.22
N TYR A 82 4.25 5.86 -16.08
CA TYR A 82 3.53 6.59 -15.06
C TYR A 82 4.39 6.76 -13.82
N VAL A 83 4.27 7.94 -13.19
CA VAL A 83 4.74 8.15 -11.82
C VAL A 83 3.56 7.85 -10.91
N LEU A 84 3.79 6.92 -9.98
CA LEU A 84 2.80 6.47 -9.02
C LEU A 84 3.14 7.06 -7.66
N ILE A 85 2.10 7.50 -6.96
CA ILE A 85 2.20 8.01 -5.60
C ILE A 85 1.36 7.10 -4.72
N ASN A 86 2.02 6.31 -3.87
CA ASN A 86 1.42 5.20 -3.12
C ASN A 86 0.65 4.25 -4.06
N SER A 87 1.32 3.79 -5.13
CA SER A 87 0.79 2.89 -6.16
C SER A 87 -0.40 3.41 -6.99
N ASP A 88 -0.81 4.68 -6.80
CA ASP A 88 -1.82 5.35 -7.63
C ASP A 88 -1.14 6.12 -8.78
N PRO A 89 -1.40 5.80 -10.06
CA PRO A 89 -0.80 6.48 -11.20
C PRO A 89 -1.35 7.90 -11.37
N LYS A 90 -0.54 8.91 -11.04
CA LYS A 90 -0.98 10.32 -11.05
C LYS A 90 -0.39 11.15 -12.19
N TYR A 91 0.84 10.85 -12.60
CA TYR A 91 1.55 11.63 -13.60
C TYR A 91 2.11 10.72 -14.69
N SER A 92 2.40 11.27 -15.87
CA SER A 92 3.08 10.52 -16.93
C SER A 92 4.08 11.39 -17.70
N PHE A 93 5.08 10.74 -18.30
CA PHE A 93 6.11 11.42 -19.08
C PHE A 93 5.64 11.75 -20.51
N LYS A 94 4.58 12.56 -20.62
CA LYS A 94 4.08 13.05 -21.93
C LYS A 94 5.15 13.84 -22.67
N ASN A 95 6.02 14.52 -21.92
CA ASN A 95 7.21 15.24 -22.36
C ASN A 95 8.46 14.63 -21.68
N LYS A 96 9.64 15.21 -21.94
CA LYS A 96 10.92 14.76 -21.38
C LYS A 96 10.97 14.85 -19.85
N SER A 97 10.32 15.85 -19.28
CA SER A 97 10.23 16.05 -17.83
C SER A 97 8.79 16.12 -17.35
N VAL A 98 8.59 15.80 -16.08
CA VAL A 98 7.31 15.92 -15.37
C VAL A 98 7.54 16.51 -13.98
N ASP A 99 6.71 17.49 -13.62
CA ASP A 99 6.68 18.06 -12.29
C ASP A 99 5.61 17.34 -11.47
N ILE A 100 5.97 16.90 -10.26
CA ILE A 100 5.09 16.17 -9.35
C ILE A 100 5.00 16.89 -8.01
N SER A 101 3.81 16.88 -7.40
CA SER A 101 3.58 17.35 -6.03
C SER A 101 3.59 16.16 -5.08
N ILE A 102 4.28 16.31 -3.95
CA ILE A 102 4.56 15.23 -3.02
C ILE A 102 4.34 15.67 -1.57
N LYS A 103 3.91 14.73 -0.74
CA LYS A 103 3.68 14.93 0.69
C LYS A 103 4.60 14.06 1.53
N GLN A 104 4.78 14.47 2.78
CA GLN A 104 5.57 13.73 3.75
C GLN A 104 5.13 12.26 3.82
N GLY A 105 6.09 11.34 3.66
CA GLY A 105 5.87 9.90 3.80
C GLY A 105 5.28 9.20 2.58
N GLU A 106 4.92 9.91 1.51
CA GLU A 106 4.44 9.28 0.28
C GLU A 106 5.53 8.43 -0.39
N LEU A 107 5.14 7.27 -0.91
CA LEU A 107 6.00 6.41 -1.70
C LEU A 107 5.92 6.82 -3.17
N ILE A 108 7.07 7.10 -3.79
CA ILE A 108 7.16 7.41 -5.22
C ILE A 108 7.66 6.16 -5.95
N GLU A 109 6.95 5.80 -7.01
CA GLU A 109 7.27 4.66 -7.87
C GLU A 109 7.15 5.08 -9.34
N ILE A 110 7.78 4.31 -10.23
CA ILE A 110 7.71 4.53 -11.68
C ILE A 110 7.30 3.22 -12.35
N ASP A 111 6.16 3.25 -13.04
CA ASP A 111 5.67 2.14 -13.86
C ASP A 111 6.22 2.28 -15.28
N GLY A 112 7.13 1.38 -15.63
CA GLY A 112 7.68 1.20 -16.97
C GLY A 112 7.21 -0.07 -17.66
N THR A 113 6.18 -0.76 -17.17
CA THR A 113 5.71 -2.07 -17.68
C THR A 113 5.36 -2.07 -19.17
N LYS A 114 5.02 -0.90 -19.73
CA LYS A 114 4.71 -0.73 -21.16
C LYS A 114 5.95 -0.56 -22.05
N TYR A 115 7.15 -0.49 -21.47
CA TYR A 115 8.40 -0.26 -22.19
C TYR A 115 9.33 -1.46 -22.06
N LYS A 116 9.83 -1.94 -23.19
CA LYS A 116 10.84 -3.03 -23.25
C LYS A 116 12.27 -2.52 -23.09
N GLN A 117 12.49 -1.24 -23.36
CA GLN A 117 13.79 -0.60 -23.22
C GLN A 117 13.94 -0.05 -21.81
N THR A 118 15.12 -0.20 -21.22
CA THR A 118 15.43 0.40 -19.92
C THR A 118 15.31 1.92 -20.01
N MET A 119 14.60 2.52 -19.05
CA MET A 119 14.49 3.97 -18.90
C MET A 119 15.37 4.43 -17.73
N TYR A 120 16.02 5.57 -17.90
CA TYR A 120 16.76 6.24 -16.82
C TYR A 120 16.07 7.55 -16.50
N ILE A 121 15.66 7.70 -15.25
CA ILE A 121 14.92 8.88 -14.78
C ILE A 121 15.74 9.53 -13.69
N LYS A 122 15.95 10.83 -13.80
CA LYS A 122 16.73 11.61 -12.83
C LYS A 122 15.82 12.61 -12.13
N VAL A 123 16.01 12.77 -10.82
CA VAL A 123 15.48 13.94 -10.10
C VAL A 123 16.35 15.14 -10.49
N VAL A 124 15.84 16.05 -11.31
CA VAL A 124 16.62 17.20 -11.79
C VAL A 124 16.42 18.45 -10.94
N ASP A 125 15.28 18.56 -10.26
CA ASP A 125 14.99 19.66 -9.36
C ASP A 125 14.05 19.22 -8.23
N SER A 126 14.10 19.95 -7.12
CA SER A 126 13.26 19.72 -5.94
C SER A 126 13.03 21.03 -5.19
N SER A 127 11.88 21.20 -4.56
CA SER A 127 11.68 22.33 -3.65
C SER A 127 12.60 22.22 -2.42
N ASP A 128 12.88 23.37 -1.79
CA ASP A 128 13.87 23.47 -0.71
C ASP A 128 13.52 22.68 0.56
N ASN A 129 12.26 22.30 0.73
CA ASN A 129 11.77 21.48 1.83
C ASN A 129 11.92 19.98 1.57
N VAL A 130 12.35 19.52 0.39
CA VAL A 130 12.56 18.10 0.12
C VAL A 130 13.96 17.68 0.58
N ILE A 131 14.01 16.67 1.45
CA ILE A 131 15.24 16.01 1.88
C ILE A 131 15.48 14.73 1.06
N GLU A 132 14.43 13.93 0.86
CA GLU A 132 14.45 12.73 0.03
C GLU A 132 13.21 12.68 -0.89
N PRO A 133 13.34 12.24 -2.15
CA PRO A 133 14.59 11.86 -2.85
C PRO A 133 15.48 13.05 -3.21
N GLN A 134 16.80 12.83 -3.22
CA GLN A 134 17.80 13.87 -3.54
C GLN A 134 17.88 14.18 -5.05
N ARG A 135 18.28 15.41 -5.40
CA ARG A 135 18.48 15.91 -6.79
C ARG A 135 19.56 15.19 -7.62
N THR A 136 20.23 14.20 -7.05
CA THR A 136 21.24 13.37 -7.72
C THR A 136 20.75 11.95 -7.98
N ALA A 137 19.57 11.59 -7.48
CA ALA A 137 19.02 10.26 -7.65
C ALA A 137 18.74 9.96 -9.13
N VAL A 138 19.27 8.82 -9.57
CA VAL A 138 19.01 8.24 -10.90
C VAL A 138 18.35 6.89 -10.68
N ILE A 139 17.19 6.72 -11.29
CA ILE A 139 16.35 5.54 -11.18
C ILE A 139 16.41 4.82 -12.51
N LYS A 140 16.83 3.56 -12.47
CA LYS A 140 16.82 2.65 -13.62
C LYS A 140 15.50 1.88 -13.60
N VAL A 141 14.74 1.93 -14.68
CA VAL A 141 13.45 1.22 -14.84
C VAL A 141 13.55 0.24 -16.00
N ASP A 142 13.42 -1.06 -15.71
CA ASP A 142 13.68 -2.13 -16.68
C ASP A 142 12.44 -3.03 -16.88
N GLY A 143 11.37 -2.45 -17.44
CA GLY A 143 10.16 -3.19 -17.82
C GLY A 143 9.23 -3.59 -16.67
N GLY A 144 9.35 -2.96 -15.50
CA GLY A 144 8.51 -3.21 -14.32
C GLY A 144 8.10 -1.92 -13.60
N ILE A 145 7.71 -2.05 -12.34
CA ILE A 145 7.49 -0.93 -11.42
C ILE A 145 8.72 -0.83 -10.52
N GLU A 146 9.37 0.33 -10.51
CA GLU A 146 10.56 0.58 -9.69
C GLU A 146 10.30 1.64 -8.64
N VAL A 147 10.81 1.39 -7.44
CA VAL A 147 10.67 2.31 -6.31
C VAL A 147 11.72 3.41 -6.42
N VAL A 148 11.28 4.66 -6.44
CA VAL A 148 12.17 5.83 -6.34
C VAL A 148 12.59 6.07 -4.90
N GLY A 149 11.63 5.94 -3.97
CA GLY A 149 11.86 6.10 -2.54
C GLY A 149 10.66 6.70 -1.82
N ARG A 150 10.76 6.75 -0.49
CA ARG A 150 9.76 7.38 0.37
C ARG A 150 10.14 8.84 0.62
N VAL A 151 9.17 9.73 0.45
CA VAL A 151 9.36 11.18 0.58
C VAL A 151 9.67 11.55 2.01
N ARG A 152 10.73 12.34 2.18
CA ARG A 152 11.05 13.01 3.44
C ARG A 152 11.24 14.48 3.19
N LEU A 153 10.41 15.28 3.82
CA LEU A 153 10.45 16.73 3.86
C LEU A 153 11.08 17.20 5.17
N LYS A 154 11.45 18.48 5.20
CA LYS A 154 11.94 19.20 6.39
C LYS A 154 10.86 19.37 7.45
#